data_AF-X1HCK8-F1
#
_entry.id   AF-X1HCK8-F1
#
_cell.length_a   1.000
_cell.length_b   1.000
_cell.length_c   1.000
_cell.angle_alpha   90.00
_cell.angle_beta   90.00
_cell.angle_gamma   90.00
#
_symmetry.space_group_name_H-M   'P 1'
#
loop_
_entity.id
_entity.type
_entity.pdbx_description
1 polymer ?
#
loop_
_entity_poly.entity_id
_entity_poly.type
_entity_poly.pdbx_seq_one_letter_code
_entity_poly.pdbx_strand_id
1 'polypeptide(L)'
;KQRLERLEKQLAELKEKNSQLTARWENERGALGEIKKIAEQIDATKIELEQAQRAGELEKAARLRYGTIGELEKKRKQCEQKLCELQKDGGGLIHEEVTSEQIAQVVSKWTGIPVAKMLEGERDKLLNMEERLKMRVVGQDEAVGAISDAVRRARAGLGEANRPIGSFMFLGPTGVGKTELSRALAEFLFDDERACVRIDMSEFMEQHSVARLIGAPPGYVGYEEGGRLTEAVHRRPYCVILLDEIEKAHQDVFNVLLQ
;
A
#
# COMPACT_ATOMS: atom_id res chain seq x y z
N LYS A 1 -9.65 -47.30 -33.99
CA LYS A 1 -8.22 -47.29 -34.42
C LYS A 1 -7.75 -45.87 -34.75
N GLN A 2 -8.34 -45.15 -35.71
CA GLN A 2 -7.94 -43.77 -36.05
C GLN A 2 -7.94 -42.76 -34.88
N ARG A 3 -8.91 -42.84 -33.95
CA ARG A 3 -8.93 -41.98 -32.74
C ARG A 3 -7.79 -42.29 -31.76
N LEU A 4 -7.36 -43.55 -31.69
CA LEU A 4 -6.26 -43.99 -30.83
C LEU A 4 -4.93 -43.47 -31.39
N GLU A 5 -4.68 -43.65 -32.70
CA GLU A 5 -3.49 -43.11 -33.38
C GLU A 5 -3.39 -41.58 -33.28
N ARG A 6 -4.52 -40.87 -33.36
CA ARG A 6 -4.55 -39.40 -33.17
C ARG A 6 -4.17 -39.00 -31.75
N LEU A 7 -4.68 -39.71 -30.74
CA LEU A 7 -4.36 -39.45 -29.33
C LEU A 7 -2.91 -39.82 -29.01
N GLU A 8 -2.37 -40.88 -29.60
CA GLU A 8 -0.95 -41.26 -29.44
C GLU A 8 -0.01 -40.21 -30.02
N LYS A 9 -0.33 -39.65 -31.20
CA LYS A 9 0.41 -38.53 -31.77
C LYS A 9 0.35 -37.28 -30.88
N GLN A 10 -0.84 -36.91 -30.40
CA GLN A 10 -0.99 -35.78 -29.48
C GLN A 10 -0.24 -36.00 -28.17
N LEU A 11 -0.23 -37.22 -27.64
CA LEU A 11 0.50 -37.57 -26.42
C LEU A 11 2.02 -37.48 -26.64
N ALA A 12 2.52 -37.92 -27.79
CA ALA A 12 3.93 -37.77 -28.15
C ALA A 12 4.34 -36.30 -28.26
N GLU A 13 3.54 -35.48 -28.96
CA GLU A 13 3.75 -34.03 -29.08
C GLU A 13 3.74 -33.33 -27.72
N LEU A 14 2.79 -33.67 -26.83
CA LEU A 14 2.71 -33.09 -25.48
C LEU A 14 3.88 -33.54 -24.60
N LYS A 15 4.34 -34.79 -24.71
CA LYS A 15 5.51 -35.27 -23.98
C LYS A 15 6.79 -34.56 -24.42
N GLU A 16 6.95 -34.35 -25.72
CA GLU A 16 8.09 -33.61 -26.25
C GLU A 16 8.11 -32.17 -25.73
N LYS A 17 6.96 -31.47 -25.82
CA LYS A 17 6.81 -30.13 -25.22
C LYS A 17 7.10 -30.10 -23.72
N ASN A 18 6.63 -31.10 -22.97
CA ASN A 18 6.88 -31.18 -21.53
C ASN A 18 8.37 -31.40 -21.22
N SER A 19 9.06 -32.24 -21.99
CA SER A 19 10.51 -32.44 -21.83
C SER A 19 11.31 -31.18 -22.12
N GLN A 20 10.93 -30.43 -23.16
CA GLN A 20 11.55 -29.15 -23.49
C GLN A 20 11.34 -28.11 -22.39
N LEU A 21 10.12 -27.99 -21.85
CA LEU A 21 9.81 -27.08 -20.76
C LEU A 21 10.52 -27.46 -19.46
N THR A 22 10.57 -28.76 -19.13
CA THR A 22 11.26 -29.26 -17.92
C THR A 22 12.76 -28.96 -17.99
N ALA A 23 13.41 -29.26 -19.12
CA ALA A 23 14.83 -28.97 -19.30
C ALA A 23 15.13 -27.47 -19.20
N ARG A 24 14.26 -26.63 -19.77
CA ARG A 24 14.37 -25.17 -19.65
C ARG A 24 14.24 -24.70 -18.20
N TRP A 25 13.24 -25.21 -17.48
CA TRP A 25 13.02 -24.91 -16.07
C TRP A 25 14.20 -25.33 -15.19
N GLU A 26 14.76 -26.52 -15.41
CA GLU A 26 15.94 -27.01 -14.67
C GLU A 26 17.17 -26.11 -14.89
N ASN A 27 17.40 -25.66 -16.13
CA ASN A 27 18.49 -24.73 -16.45
C ASN A 27 18.30 -23.37 -15.77
N GLU A 28 17.09 -22.80 -15.84
CA GLU A 28 16.76 -21.53 -15.16
C GLU A 28 16.92 -21.66 -13.64
N ARG A 29 16.41 -22.74 -13.05
CA ARG A 29 16.53 -23.02 -11.61
C ARG A 29 17.98 -23.23 -11.18
N GLY A 30 18.78 -23.90 -12.01
CA GLY A 30 20.20 -24.10 -11.77
C GLY A 30 20.96 -22.78 -11.71
N ALA A 31 20.77 -21.91 -12.72
CA ALA A 31 21.38 -20.59 -12.78
C ALA A 31 20.97 -19.71 -11.59
N LEU A 32 19.69 -19.73 -11.19
CA LEU A 32 19.19 -19.03 -9.99
C LEU A 32 19.83 -19.58 -8.71
N GLY A 33 19.98 -20.89 -8.60
CA GLY A 33 20.65 -21.53 -7.46
C GLY A 33 22.11 -21.08 -7.32
N GLU A 34 22.82 -20.87 -8.43
CA GLU A 34 24.18 -20.30 -8.42
C GLU A 34 24.19 -18.84 -7.98
N ILE A 35 23.28 -18.01 -8.51
CA ILE A 35 23.15 -16.60 -8.12
C ILE A 35 22.89 -16.48 -6.61
N LYS A 36 21.98 -17.31 -6.08
CA LYS A 36 21.66 -17.33 -4.66
C LYS A 36 22.87 -17.70 -3.79
N LYS A 37 23.62 -18.74 -4.17
CA LYS A 37 24.86 -19.13 -3.46
C LYS A 37 25.90 -18.01 -3.47
N ILE A 38 26.06 -17.31 -4.58
CA ILE A 38 27.00 -16.17 -4.68
C ILE A 38 26.51 -15.02 -3.79
N ALA A 39 25.20 -14.74 -3.76
CA ALA A 39 24.62 -13.72 -2.88
C ALA A 39 24.87 -14.03 -1.39
N GLU A 40 24.65 -15.29 -0.98
CA GLU A 40 24.94 -15.76 0.39
C GLU A 40 26.43 -15.59 0.74
N GLN A 41 27.34 -15.87 -0.20
CA GLN A 41 28.77 -15.65 -0.01
C GLN A 41 29.13 -14.16 0.11
N ILE A 42 28.51 -13.29 -0.68
CA ILE A 42 28.70 -11.84 -0.59
C ILE A 42 28.27 -11.34 0.79
N ASP A 43 27.11 -11.76 1.27
CA ASP A 43 26.58 -11.32 2.55
C ASP A 43 27.43 -11.84 3.73
N ALA A 44 27.89 -13.09 3.69
CA ALA A 44 28.85 -13.61 4.66
C ALA A 44 30.16 -12.79 4.66
N THR A 45 30.70 -12.49 3.48
CA THR A 45 31.94 -11.71 3.34
C THR A 45 31.76 -10.26 3.81
N LYS A 46 30.57 -9.67 3.64
CA LYS A 46 30.24 -8.33 4.18
C LYS A 46 30.22 -8.32 5.70
N ILE A 47 29.70 -9.36 6.34
CA ILE A 47 29.74 -9.49 7.80
C ILE A 47 31.19 -9.59 8.28
N GLU A 48 32.03 -10.39 7.61
CA GLU A 48 33.47 -10.48 7.93
C GLU A 48 34.20 -9.15 7.74
N LEU A 49 33.85 -8.39 6.69
CA LEU A 49 34.38 -7.05 6.44
C LEU A 49 34.04 -6.10 7.59
N GLU A 50 32.78 -6.10 8.05
CA GLU A 50 32.34 -5.26 9.16
C GLU A 50 33.06 -5.64 10.47
N GLN A 51 33.25 -6.93 10.72
CA GLN A 51 34.04 -7.41 11.87
C GLN A 51 35.50 -6.96 11.79
N ALA A 52 36.14 -7.08 10.63
CA ALA A 52 37.52 -6.64 10.41
C ALA A 52 37.68 -5.13 10.61
N GLN A 53 36.69 -4.33 10.17
CA GLN A 53 36.67 -2.89 10.38
C GLN A 53 36.54 -2.53 11.87
N ARG A 54 35.65 -3.21 12.61
CA ARG A 54 35.49 -3.00 14.06
C ARG A 54 36.74 -3.41 14.84
N ALA A 55 37.46 -4.43 14.40
CA ALA A 55 38.72 -4.88 14.99
C ALA A 55 39.94 -4.02 14.62
N GLY A 56 39.80 -3.06 13.69
CA GLY A 56 40.91 -2.24 13.20
C GLY A 56 41.85 -2.97 12.22
N GLU A 57 41.45 -4.13 11.69
CA GLU A 57 42.23 -4.91 10.72
C GLU A 57 42.05 -4.33 9.30
N LEU A 58 42.63 -3.17 9.04
CA LEU A 58 42.45 -2.41 7.79
C LEU A 58 42.91 -3.17 6.53
N GLU A 59 43.99 -3.96 6.63
CA GLU A 59 44.50 -4.75 5.50
C GLU A 59 43.52 -5.86 5.09
N LYS A 60 42.99 -6.59 6.08
CA LYS A 60 41.96 -7.62 5.86
C LYS A 60 40.69 -7.01 5.30
N ALA A 61 40.27 -5.87 5.82
CA ALA A 61 39.11 -5.14 5.31
C ALA A 61 39.29 -4.71 3.84
N ALA A 62 40.47 -4.20 3.46
CA ALA A 62 40.76 -3.85 2.08
C ALA A 62 40.73 -5.06 1.14
N ARG A 63 41.31 -6.20 1.57
CA ARG A 63 41.31 -7.46 0.81
C ARG A 63 39.89 -8.02 0.60
N LEU A 64 39.06 -8.02 1.64
CA LEU A 64 37.68 -8.50 1.55
C LEU A 64 36.85 -7.59 0.63
N ARG A 65 36.98 -6.27 0.77
CA ARG A 65 36.20 -5.30 -0.01
C ARG A 65 36.55 -5.29 -1.50
N TYR A 66 37.83 -5.16 -1.85
CA TYR A 66 38.26 -4.99 -3.24
C TYR A 66 38.65 -6.30 -3.93
N GLY A 67 39.03 -7.32 -3.17
CA GLY A 67 39.31 -8.65 -3.69
C GLY A 67 38.05 -9.49 -3.72
N THR A 68 37.72 -10.12 -2.59
CA THR A 68 36.69 -11.16 -2.51
C THR A 68 35.30 -10.67 -2.92
N ILE A 69 34.81 -9.57 -2.34
CA ILE A 69 33.48 -9.02 -2.67
C ILE A 69 33.44 -8.57 -4.14
N GLY A 70 34.47 -7.84 -4.61
CA GLY A 70 34.53 -7.39 -6.00
C GLY A 70 34.54 -8.53 -7.02
N GLU A 71 35.21 -9.65 -6.72
CA GLU A 71 35.18 -10.85 -7.56
C GLU A 71 33.81 -11.54 -7.53
N LEU A 72 33.19 -11.67 -6.36
CA LEU A 72 31.87 -12.27 -6.21
C LEU A 72 30.78 -11.44 -6.90
N GLU A 73 30.83 -10.11 -6.81
CA GLU A 73 29.91 -9.21 -7.52
C GLU A 73 30.06 -9.33 -9.05
N LYS A 74 31.31 -9.43 -9.55
CA LYS A 74 31.55 -9.68 -10.98
C LYS A 74 30.97 -11.03 -11.42
N LYS A 75 31.18 -12.09 -10.64
CA LYS A 75 30.63 -13.43 -10.92
C LYS A 75 29.10 -13.42 -10.90
N ARG A 76 28.50 -12.78 -9.90
CA ARG A 76 27.04 -12.60 -9.80
C ARG A 76 26.49 -11.93 -11.04
N LYS A 77 27.09 -10.81 -11.46
CA LYS A 77 26.65 -10.07 -12.65
C LYS A 77 26.75 -10.89 -13.94
N GLN A 78 27.78 -11.74 -14.07
CA GLN A 78 27.89 -12.67 -15.20
C GLN A 78 26.79 -13.73 -15.20
N CYS A 79 26.45 -14.30 -14.03
CA CYS A 79 25.36 -15.26 -13.91
C CYS A 79 24.00 -14.61 -14.19
N GLU A 80 23.76 -13.40 -13.70
CA GLU A 80 22.54 -12.61 -13.99
C GLU A 80 22.40 -12.32 -15.50
N GLN A 81 23.49 -11.97 -16.19
CA GLN A 81 23.48 -11.78 -17.65
C GLN A 81 23.11 -13.06 -18.40
N LYS A 82 23.71 -14.21 -18.02
CA LYS A 82 23.38 -15.51 -18.61
C LYS A 82 21.91 -15.89 -18.39
N LEU A 83 21.38 -15.62 -17.19
CA LEU A 83 19.97 -15.86 -16.89
C LEU A 83 19.07 -14.99 -17.78
N CYS A 84 19.43 -13.71 -17.94
CA CYS A 84 18.68 -12.78 -18.78
C CYS A 84 18.69 -13.21 -20.26
N GLU A 85 19.80 -13.75 -20.75
CA GLU A 85 19.89 -14.35 -22.09
C GLU A 85 18.98 -15.58 -22.23
N LEU A 86 18.97 -16.49 -21.24
CA LEU A 86 18.11 -17.68 -21.24
C LEU A 86 16.61 -17.33 -21.23
N GLN A 87 16.24 -16.22 -20.59
CA GLN A 87 14.86 -15.75 -20.46
C GLN A 87 14.35 -14.99 -21.71
N LYS A 88 15.23 -14.41 -22.54
CA LYS A 88 14.84 -13.68 -23.77
C LYS A 88 14.18 -14.58 -24.82
N ASP A 89 14.59 -15.84 -24.91
CA ASP A 89 14.15 -16.76 -25.97
C ASP A 89 12.80 -17.45 -25.70
N GLY A 90 11.92 -16.92 -24.84
CA GLY A 90 10.57 -17.50 -24.70
C GLY A 90 9.84 -17.32 -23.38
N GLY A 91 10.13 -16.25 -22.63
CA GLY A 91 9.46 -15.94 -21.36
C GLY A 91 9.98 -16.84 -20.24
N GLY A 92 10.64 -16.24 -19.25
CA GLY A 92 11.18 -16.99 -18.12
C GLY A 92 10.11 -17.82 -17.44
N LEU A 93 10.39 -19.10 -17.22
CA LEU A 93 9.51 -19.99 -16.43
C LEU A 93 9.56 -19.64 -14.95
N ILE A 94 10.65 -18.98 -14.52
CA ILE A 94 10.85 -18.49 -13.16
C ILE A 94 11.01 -16.98 -13.19
N HIS A 95 10.25 -16.27 -12.35
CA HIS A 95 10.36 -14.83 -12.12
C HIS A 95 10.76 -14.63 -10.65
N GLU A 96 11.95 -14.09 -10.42
CA GLU A 96 12.42 -13.76 -9.07
C GLU A 96 12.05 -12.33 -8.66
N GLU A 97 11.69 -11.48 -9.63
CA GLU A 97 11.28 -10.11 -9.38
C GLU A 97 9.88 -10.08 -8.75
N VAL A 98 9.81 -9.42 -7.58
CA VAL A 98 8.54 -9.15 -6.91
C VAL A 98 7.88 -7.95 -7.60
N THR A 99 6.81 -8.20 -8.34
CA THR A 99 6.05 -7.15 -9.03
C THR A 99 5.01 -6.50 -8.13
N SER A 100 4.56 -5.30 -8.49
CA SER A 100 3.45 -4.62 -7.82
C SER A 100 2.17 -5.47 -7.79
N GLU A 101 1.92 -6.25 -8.84
CA GLU A 101 0.78 -7.17 -8.91
C GLU A 101 0.85 -8.28 -7.87
N GLN A 102 2.04 -8.87 -7.66
CA GLN A 102 2.24 -9.92 -6.66
C GLN A 102 2.08 -9.37 -5.24
N ILE A 103 2.61 -8.16 -4.97
CA ILE A 103 2.39 -7.46 -3.70
C ILE A 103 0.89 -7.21 -3.49
N ALA A 104 0.22 -6.66 -4.49
CA ALA A 104 -1.21 -6.37 -4.44
C ALA A 104 -2.05 -7.64 -4.19
N GLN A 105 -1.69 -8.79 -4.75
CA GLN A 105 -2.36 -10.07 -4.46
C GLN A 105 -2.24 -10.48 -2.98
N VAL A 106 -1.07 -10.28 -2.37
CA VAL A 106 -0.86 -10.59 -0.94
C VAL A 106 -1.66 -9.63 -0.07
N VAL A 107 -1.56 -8.32 -0.33
CA VAL A 107 -2.29 -7.30 0.43
C VAL A 107 -3.80 -7.48 0.25
N SER A 108 -4.27 -7.83 -0.94
CA SER A 108 -5.67 -8.13 -1.23
C SER A 108 -6.19 -9.30 -0.39
N LYS A 109 -5.43 -10.39 -0.24
CA LYS A 109 -5.81 -11.52 0.62
C LYS A 109 -5.95 -11.13 2.09
N TRP A 110 -5.15 -10.18 2.57
CA TRP A 110 -5.21 -9.72 3.96
C TRP A 110 -6.30 -8.69 4.21
N THR A 111 -6.51 -7.78 3.26
CA THR A 111 -7.41 -6.62 3.42
C THR A 111 -8.80 -6.84 2.82
N GLY A 112 -8.96 -7.81 1.92
CA GLY A 112 -10.16 -8.01 1.12
C GLY A 112 -10.33 -6.99 -0.02
N ILE A 113 -9.43 -6.02 -0.18
CA ILE A 113 -9.51 -5.01 -1.24
C ILE A 113 -9.10 -5.64 -2.57
N PRO A 114 -9.89 -5.52 -3.66
CA PRO A 114 -9.57 -6.13 -4.94
C PRO A 114 -8.26 -5.61 -5.55
N VAL A 115 -7.46 -6.52 -6.13
CA VAL A 115 -6.19 -6.19 -6.80
C VAL A 115 -6.37 -5.12 -7.88
N ALA A 116 -7.45 -5.21 -8.66
CA ALA A 116 -7.77 -4.24 -9.70
C ALA A 116 -7.94 -2.80 -9.16
N LYS A 117 -8.45 -2.64 -7.92
CA LYS A 117 -8.56 -1.32 -7.28
C LYS A 117 -7.21 -0.80 -6.79
N MET A 118 -6.32 -1.68 -6.34
CA MET A 118 -4.97 -1.29 -5.88
C MET A 118 -4.03 -0.90 -7.03
N LEU A 119 -4.20 -1.56 -8.19
CA LEU A 119 -3.41 -1.29 -9.38
C LEU A 119 -3.97 -0.12 -10.22
N GLU A 120 -5.15 0.39 -9.86
CA GLU A 120 -5.73 1.55 -10.53
C GLU A 120 -4.84 2.78 -10.32
N GLY A 121 -4.53 3.49 -11.40
CA GLY A 121 -3.77 4.73 -11.34
C GLY A 121 -4.54 5.79 -10.54
N GLU A 122 -3.88 6.36 -9.52
CA GLU A 122 -4.49 7.39 -8.65
C GLU A 122 -5.04 8.58 -9.47
N ARG A 123 -4.38 8.93 -10.57
CA ARG A 123 -4.84 9.98 -11.49
C ARG A 123 -6.20 9.66 -12.11
N ASP A 124 -6.37 8.49 -12.70
CA ASP A 124 -7.62 8.11 -13.36
C ASP A 124 -8.75 7.90 -12.36
N LYS A 125 -8.40 7.39 -11.17
CA LYS A 125 -9.32 7.30 -10.02
C LYS A 125 -9.88 8.70 -9.68
N LEU A 126 -9.02 9.71 -9.55
CA LEU A 126 -9.40 11.08 -9.18
C LEU A 126 -10.11 11.87 -10.30
N LEU A 127 -9.79 11.58 -11.58
CA LEU A 127 -10.48 12.20 -12.72
C LEU A 127 -11.95 11.79 -12.80
N ASN A 128 -12.27 10.57 -12.39
CA ASN A 128 -13.63 10.02 -12.42
C ASN A 128 -14.31 10.09 -11.03
N MET A 129 -13.83 10.96 -10.14
CA MET A 129 -14.28 11.02 -8.75
C MET A 129 -15.77 11.40 -8.64
N GLU A 130 -16.21 12.43 -9.35
CA GLU A 130 -17.60 12.88 -9.32
C GLU A 130 -18.56 11.80 -9.80
N GLU A 131 -18.24 11.15 -10.92
CA GLU A 131 -19.06 10.07 -11.48
C GLU A 131 -19.19 8.92 -10.49
N ARG A 132 -18.08 8.54 -9.84
CA ARG A 132 -18.08 7.47 -8.84
C ARG A 132 -18.86 7.82 -7.58
N LEU A 133 -18.73 9.04 -7.07
CA LEU A 133 -19.52 9.49 -5.93
C LEU A 133 -21.02 9.56 -6.27
N LYS A 134 -21.38 10.02 -7.48
CA LYS A 134 -22.77 10.11 -7.95
C LYS A 134 -23.47 8.77 -8.15
N MET A 135 -22.72 7.66 -8.29
CA MET A 135 -23.32 6.32 -8.31
C MET A 135 -24.01 5.98 -6.98
N ARG A 136 -23.55 6.57 -5.87
CA ARG A 136 -24.06 6.31 -4.52
C ARG A 136 -24.83 7.51 -3.94
N VAL A 137 -24.37 8.72 -4.23
CA VAL A 137 -24.97 9.98 -3.75
C VAL A 137 -25.87 10.56 -4.84
N VAL A 138 -27.18 10.56 -4.58
CA VAL A 138 -28.17 11.11 -5.51
C VAL A 138 -28.27 12.63 -5.32
N GLY A 139 -28.00 13.39 -6.38
CA GLY A 139 -27.99 14.85 -6.36
C GLY A 139 -26.73 15.41 -5.66
N GLN A 140 -26.87 16.58 -5.02
CA GLN A 140 -25.77 17.27 -4.33
C GLN A 140 -24.59 17.60 -5.26
N ASP A 141 -24.85 17.90 -6.54
CA ASP A 141 -23.81 18.09 -7.56
C ASP A 141 -22.77 19.14 -7.16
N GLU A 142 -23.19 20.23 -6.53
CA GLU A 142 -22.31 21.28 -6.03
C GLU A 142 -21.37 20.77 -4.92
N ALA A 143 -21.89 20.03 -3.94
CA ALA A 143 -21.09 19.47 -2.85
C ALA A 143 -20.10 18.42 -3.38
N VAL A 144 -20.55 17.54 -4.28
CA VAL A 144 -19.70 16.53 -4.92
C VAL A 144 -18.58 17.20 -5.71
N GLY A 145 -18.89 18.23 -6.50
CA GLY A 145 -17.89 19.00 -7.26
C GLY A 145 -16.86 19.68 -6.35
N ALA A 146 -17.32 20.40 -5.32
CA ALA A 146 -16.46 21.11 -4.39
C ALA A 146 -15.49 20.19 -3.63
N ILE A 147 -15.97 19.01 -3.20
CA ILE A 147 -15.13 17.99 -2.55
C ILE A 147 -14.11 17.43 -3.55
N SER A 148 -14.55 17.08 -4.75
CA SER A 148 -13.68 16.49 -5.77
C SER A 148 -12.55 17.45 -6.17
N ASP A 149 -12.85 18.74 -6.32
CA ASP A 149 -11.85 19.77 -6.59
C ASP A 149 -10.85 19.95 -5.44
N ALA A 150 -11.32 19.98 -4.20
CA ALA A 150 -10.44 20.09 -3.04
C ALA A 150 -9.49 18.89 -2.91
N VAL A 151 -10.03 17.67 -3.08
CA VAL A 151 -9.24 16.44 -3.02
C VAL A 151 -8.21 16.38 -4.15
N ARG A 152 -8.59 16.74 -5.38
CA ARG A 152 -7.64 16.83 -6.51
C ARG A 152 -6.53 17.83 -6.26
N ARG A 153 -6.84 19.02 -5.73
CA ARG A 153 -5.81 20.03 -5.38
C ARG A 153 -4.85 19.51 -4.32
N ALA A 154 -5.35 18.86 -3.27
CA ALA A 154 -4.51 18.29 -2.24
C ALA A 154 -3.59 17.18 -2.78
N ARG A 155 -4.12 16.26 -3.61
CA ARG A 155 -3.34 15.19 -4.23
C ARG A 155 -2.34 15.66 -5.29
N ALA A 156 -2.62 16.80 -5.93
CA ALA A 156 -1.69 17.47 -6.84
C ALA A 156 -0.56 18.22 -6.09
N GLY A 157 -0.54 18.22 -4.75
CA GLY A 157 0.44 18.96 -3.96
C GLY A 157 0.28 20.47 -4.02
N LEU A 158 -0.89 20.96 -4.43
CA LEU A 158 -1.21 22.40 -4.50
C LEU A 158 -1.76 22.94 -3.17
N GLY A 159 -1.91 22.09 -2.16
CA GLY A 159 -2.32 22.45 -0.80
C GLY A 159 -1.15 22.56 0.18
N GLU A 160 -1.43 22.98 1.40
CA GLU A 160 -0.45 23.00 2.49
C GLU A 160 -0.18 21.59 3.03
N ALA A 161 1.08 21.18 3.14
CA ALA A 161 1.46 19.83 3.55
C ALA A 161 1.06 19.46 4.99
N ASN A 162 0.91 20.46 5.88
CA ASN A 162 0.55 20.26 7.30
C ASN A 162 -0.96 20.32 7.55
N ARG A 163 -1.79 20.28 6.50
CA ARG A 163 -3.26 20.31 6.62
C ARG A 163 -3.89 19.00 6.17
N PRO A 164 -5.11 18.68 6.63
CA PRO A 164 -5.89 17.58 6.09
C PRO A 164 -6.10 17.71 4.57
N ILE A 165 -6.33 16.57 3.91
CA ILE A 165 -6.64 16.50 2.46
C ILE A 165 -7.79 17.44 2.09
N GLY A 166 -8.78 17.58 2.98
CA GLY A 166 -9.84 18.55 2.85
C GLY A 166 -10.56 18.72 4.18
N SER A 167 -11.07 19.93 4.41
CA SER A 167 -11.97 20.26 5.52
C SER A 167 -13.22 20.88 4.93
N PHE A 168 -14.38 20.33 5.27
CA PHE A 168 -15.66 20.68 4.66
C PHE A 168 -16.72 20.88 5.74
N MET A 169 -17.59 21.86 5.53
CA MET A 169 -18.76 22.09 6.39
C MET A 169 -20.03 21.85 5.56
N PHE A 170 -20.77 20.80 5.88
CA PHE A 170 -21.99 20.45 5.16
C PHE A 170 -23.21 21.15 5.76
N LEU A 171 -23.74 22.13 5.03
CA LEU A 171 -24.95 22.86 5.39
C LEU A 171 -26.17 22.29 4.64
N GLY A 172 -27.34 22.26 5.28
CA GLY A 172 -28.57 21.72 4.69
C GLY A 172 -29.42 20.91 5.69
N PRO A 173 -30.63 20.49 5.28
CA PRO A 173 -31.53 19.74 6.15
C PRO A 173 -31.01 18.33 6.47
N THR A 174 -31.60 17.69 7.48
CA THR A 174 -31.32 16.29 7.81
C THR A 174 -31.85 15.36 6.72
N GLY A 175 -31.22 14.20 6.56
CA GLY A 175 -31.67 13.16 5.62
C GLY A 175 -31.37 13.42 4.14
N VAL A 176 -30.71 14.51 3.76
CA VAL A 176 -30.39 14.82 2.34
C VAL A 176 -29.11 14.15 1.80
N GLY A 177 -28.47 13.29 2.59
CA GLY A 177 -27.30 12.51 2.15
C GLY A 177 -25.94 13.04 2.60
N LYS A 178 -25.86 13.98 3.57
CA LYS A 178 -24.57 14.48 4.11
C LYS A 178 -23.67 13.36 4.65
N THR A 179 -24.22 12.52 5.53
CA THR A 179 -23.51 11.35 6.10
C THR A 179 -23.15 10.34 5.02
N GLU A 180 -24.03 10.17 4.04
CA GLU A 180 -23.83 9.22 2.94
C GLU A 180 -22.69 9.67 2.02
N LEU A 181 -22.58 10.97 1.75
CA LEU A 181 -21.46 11.55 1.02
C LEU A 181 -20.12 11.33 1.74
N SER A 182 -20.07 11.46 3.06
CA SER A 182 -18.86 11.15 3.85
C SER A 182 -18.46 9.68 3.76
N ARG A 183 -19.44 8.77 3.81
CA ARG A 183 -19.22 7.32 3.67
C ARG A 183 -18.77 6.94 2.27
N ALA A 184 -19.42 7.49 1.24
CA ALA A 184 -19.04 7.32 -0.15
C ALA A 184 -17.63 7.87 -0.41
N LEU A 185 -17.27 9.00 0.20
CA LEU A 185 -15.92 9.57 0.12
C LEU A 185 -14.88 8.67 0.80
N ALA A 186 -15.21 8.09 1.96
CA ALA A 186 -14.33 7.15 2.65
C ALA A 186 -14.08 5.88 1.83
N GLU A 187 -15.15 5.30 1.26
CA GLU A 187 -15.05 4.17 0.36
C GLU A 187 -14.25 4.50 -0.90
N PHE A 188 -14.48 5.67 -1.50
CA PHE A 188 -13.78 6.09 -2.71
C PHE A 188 -12.28 6.30 -2.45
N LEU A 189 -11.91 7.03 -1.39
CA LEU A 189 -10.51 7.36 -1.13
C LEU A 189 -9.70 6.21 -0.52
N PHE A 190 -10.33 5.41 0.33
CA PHE A 190 -9.64 4.43 1.18
C PHE A 190 -10.12 3.00 0.96
N ASP A 191 -10.96 2.77 -0.06
CA ASP A 191 -11.47 1.46 -0.46
C ASP A 191 -12.23 0.71 0.65
N ASP A 192 -12.70 1.44 1.67
CA ASP A 192 -13.43 0.91 2.82
C ASP A 192 -14.32 2.00 3.44
N GLU A 193 -15.63 1.76 3.46
CA GLU A 193 -16.61 2.64 4.09
C GLU A 193 -16.39 2.79 5.61
N ARG A 194 -15.82 1.78 6.27
CA ARG A 194 -15.46 1.83 7.70
C ARG A 194 -14.29 2.77 7.96
N ALA A 195 -13.68 3.32 6.92
CA ALA A 195 -12.76 4.45 7.05
C ALA A 195 -13.48 5.76 7.38
N CYS A 196 -14.81 5.78 7.50
CA CYS A 196 -15.56 6.93 8.00
C CYS A 196 -15.69 6.86 9.54
N VAL A 197 -14.89 7.64 10.26
CA VAL A 197 -14.97 7.80 11.71
C VAL A 197 -16.06 8.83 12.02
N ARG A 198 -17.22 8.37 12.48
CA ARG A 198 -18.32 9.24 12.91
C ARG A 198 -18.22 9.56 14.39
N ILE A 199 -18.25 10.85 14.72
CA ILE A 199 -18.30 11.35 16.09
C ILE A 199 -19.53 12.25 16.21
N ASP A 200 -20.45 11.86 17.09
CA ASP A 200 -21.65 12.62 17.39
C ASP A 200 -21.29 13.75 18.38
N MET A 201 -21.44 15.00 17.95
CA MET A 201 -21.07 16.16 18.75
C MET A 201 -22.08 16.48 19.87
N SER A 202 -23.27 15.88 19.85
CA SER A 202 -24.22 15.94 20.96
C SER A 202 -23.69 15.24 22.23
N GLU A 203 -22.71 14.33 22.10
CA GLU A 203 -22.01 13.74 23.26
C GLU A 203 -20.96 14.69 23.87
N PHE A 204 -20.66 15.81 23.20
CA PHE A 204 -19.57 16.74 23.52
C PHE A 204 -20.06 18.15 23.88
N MET A 205 -21.27 18.27 24.43
CA MET A 205 -21.90 19.55 24.78
C MET A 205 -21.30 20.23 26.02
N GLU A 206 -20.66 19.46 26.91
CA GLU A 206 -20.17 19.94 28.20
C GLU A 206 -18.64 20.03 28.23
N GLN A 207 -18.07 20.97 28.98
CA GLN A 207 -16.63 21.21 28.96
C GLN A 207 -15.77 19.96 29.27
N HIS A 208 -16.16 19.16 30.26
CA HIS A 208 -15.42 17.96 30.66
C HIS A 208 -15.51 16.83 29.63
N SER A 209 -16.53 16.85 28.77
CA SER A 209 -16.67 15.86 27.69
C SER A 209 -15.63 16.05 26.59
N VAL A 210 -15.10 17.26 26.40
CA VAL A 210 -14.07 17.59 25.39
C VAL A 210 -12.78 16.83 25.64
N ALA A 211 -12.40 16.62 26.90
CA ALA A 211 -11.25 15.80 27.26
C ALA A 211 -11.36 14.35 26.75
N ARG A 212 -12.59 13.80 26.64
CA ARG A 212 -12.82 12.46 26.08
C ARG A 212 -12.61 12.39 24.56
N LEU A 213 -12.64 13.53 23.86
CA LEU A 213 -12.45 13.58 22.41
C LEU A 213 -10.98 13.36 22.03
N ILE A 214 -10.05 14.00 22.75
CA ILE A 214 -8.60 14.01 22.41
C ILE A 214 -7.79 13.13 23.37
N GLY A 215 -8.29 12.93 24.58
CA GLY A 215 -7.59 12.30 25.69
C GLY A 215 -7.45 13.29 26.83
N ALA A 216 -7.44 12.78 28.07
CA ALA A 216 -7.18 13.63 29.23
C ALA A 216 -5.74 14.21 29.14
N PRO A 217 -5.46 15.39 29.72
CA PRO A 217 -4.10 15.89 29.82
C PRO A 217 -3.26 15.12 30.88
N PRO A 218 -1.91 15.21 30.83
CA PRO A 218 -1.05 14.52 31.81
C PRO A 218 -1.43 14.87 33.24
N GLY A 219 -1.65 13.86 34.08
CA GLY A 219 -2.03 14.02 35.49
C GLY A 219 -3.53 13.89 35.79
N TYR A 220 -4.38 13.64 34.78
CA TYR A 220 -5.80 13.34 34.95
C TYR A 220 -6.11 11.85 34.72
N VAL A 221 -7.16 11.34 35.37
CA VAL A 221 -7.65 9.96 35.16
C VAL A 221 -8.04 9.78 33.69
N GLY A 222 -7.53 8.74 33.03
CA GLY A 222 -7.75 8.48 31.60
C GLY A 222 -6.68 9.06 30.66
N TYR A 223 -5.56 9.59 31.17
CA TYR A 223 -4.45 10.08 30.34
C TYR A 223 -3.89 9.00 29.39
N GLU A 224 -3.82 7.75 29.84
CA GLU A 224 -3.30 6.63 29.03
C GLU A 224 -4.35 6.00 28.11
N GLU A 225 -5.64 6.36 28.24
CA GLU A 225 -6.73 5.73 27.48
C GLU A 225 -6.94 6.37 26.10
N GLY A 226 -6.25 7.48 25.80
CA GLY A 226 -6.41 8.23 24.56
C GLY A 226 -7.81 8.84 24.41
N GLY A 227 -8.00 9.64 23.37
CA GLY A 227 -9.30 10.24 23.05
C GLY A 227 -10.03 9.47 21.96
N ARG A 228 -11.35 9.61 21.91
CA ARG A 228 -12.17 8.98 20.87
C ARG A 228 -11.72 9.36 19.45
N LEU A 229 -11.31 10.60 19.22
CA LEU A 229 -10.79 11.08 17.94
C LEU A 229 -9.33 10.63 17.74
N THR A 230 -8.47 10.87 18.72
CA THR A 230 -7.03 10.60 18.60
C THR A 230 -6.75 9.11 18.43
N GLU A 231 -7.42 8.23 19.17
CA GLU A 231 -7.30 6.78 19.01
C GLU A 231 -7.83 6.29 17.66
N ALA A 232 -8.95 6.84 17.19
CA ALA A 232 -9.51 6.46 15.90
C ALA A 232 -8.56 6.82 14.75
N VAL A 233 -7.98 8.01 14.79
CA VAL A 233 -6.99 8.47 13.80
C VAL A 233 -5.66 7.73 13.96
N HIS A 234 -5.21 7.45 15.17
CA HIS A 234 -3.98 6.70 15.42
C HIS A 234 -4.06 5.28 14.85
N ARG A 235 -5.18 4.58 15.08
CA ARG A 235 -5.44 3.25 14.51
C ARG A 235 -5.64 3.29 13.00
N ARG A 236 -6.20 4.37 12.47
CA ARG A 236 -6.51 4.52 11.05
C ARG A 236 -6.23 5.94 10.54
N PRO A 237 -4.96 6.24 10.18
CA PRO A 237 -4.56 7.58 9.74
C PRO A 237 -5.26 8.03 8.44
N TYR A 238 -5.57 7.06 7.58
CA TYR A 238 -6.31 7.27 6.33
C TYR A 238 -7.79 7.03 6.56
N CYS A 239 -8.49 8.08 6.99
CA CYS A 239 -9.91 8.06 7.29
C CYS A 239 -10.59 9.38 6.92
N VAL A 240 -11.93 9.32 6.79
CA VAL A 240 -12.80 10.51 6.78
C VAL A 240 -13.34 10.68 8.19
N ILE A 241 -13.13 11.85 8.78
CA ILE A 241 -13.70 12.19 10.09
C ILE A 241 -15.00 12.95 9.84
N LEU A 242 -16.12 12.39 10.30
CA LEU A 242 -17.42 13.04 10.26
C LEU A 242 -17.80 13.49 11.66
N LEU A 243 -17.82 14.81 11.87
CA LEU A 243 -18.37 15.44 13.06
C LEU A 243 -19.85 15.74 12.81
N ASP A 244 -20.72 14.89 13.36
CA ASP A 244 -22.18 15.02 13.19
C ASP A 244 -22.72 16.03 14.19
N GLU A 245 -23.71 16.84 13.79
CA GLU A 245 -24.33 17.89 14.62
C GLU A 245 -23.32 18.85 15.29
N ILE A 246 -22.29 19.29 14.55
CA ILE A 246 -21.21 20.15 15.07
C ILE A 246 -21.69 21.42 15.79
N GLU A 247 -22.87 21.93 15.44
CA GLU A 247 -23.50 23.06 16.11
C GLU A 247 -23.89 22.79 17.58
N LYS A 248 -23.93 21.52 18.00
CA LYS A 248 -24.20 21.11 19.38
C LYS A 248 -22.95 21.05 20.24
N ALA A 249 -21.76 21.02 19.63
CA ALA A 249 -20.50 20.88 20.35
C ALA A 249 -20.25 22.05 21.33
N HIS A 250 -19.57 21.75 22.43
CA HIS A 250 -19.03 22.78 23.31
C HIS A 250 -18.01 23.67 22.56
N GLN A 251 -17.91 24.95 22.92
CA GLN A 251 -17.02 25.90 22.24
C GLN A 251 -15.55 25.46 22.23
N ASP A 252 -15.10 24.80 23.31
CA ASP A 252 -13.73 24.28 23.41
C ASP A 252 -13.40 23.20 22.36
N VAL A 253 -14.39 22.51 21.78
CA VAL A 253 -14.16 21.58 20.66
C VAL A 253 -13.66 22.33 19.43
N PHE A 254 -14.15 23.55 19.16
CA PHE A 254 -13.70 24.33 18.00
C PHE A 254 -12.26 24.79 18.13
N ASN A 255 -11.81 25.11 19.35
CA ASN A 255 -10.41 25.46 19.61
C ASN A 255 -9.46 24.32 19.24
N VAL A 256 -9.89 23.08 19.48
CA VAL A 256 -9.14 21.87 19.16
C VAL A 256 -9.08 21.63 17.65
N LEU A 257 -10.19 21.87 16.94
CA LEU A 257 -10.27 21.67 15.49
C LEU A 257 -9.52 22.75 14.69
N LEU A 258 -9.20 23.89 15.31
CA LEU A 258 -8.45 25.00 14.71
C LEU A 258 -6.93 24.88 14.89
N GLN A 259 -6.47 24.02 15.81
CA GLN A 259 -5.04 23.74 16.03
C GLN A 259 -4.46 22.87 14.92
#